data_AF-A0A7V8YJV7-F1
#
_entry.id   AF-A0A7V8YJV7-F1
#
_cell.length_a   1.000
_cell.length_b   1.000
_cell.length_c   1.000
_cell.angle_alpha   90.00
_cell.angle_beta   90.00
_cell.angle_gamma   90.00
#
_symmetry.space_group_name_H-M   'P 1'
#
loop_
_entity.id
_entity.type
_entity.pdbx_description
1 polymer ?
#
loop_
_entity_poly.entity_id
_entity_poly.type
_entity_poly.pdbx_seq_one_letter_code
_entity_poly.pdbx_strand_id
1 'polypeptide(L)'
;GLSEEMAEQDVDTPLPRFAAELATRADASHPPTVQGATLASLHAAKGLEWDSVFLVGLVDGTLPIQHADGDDAKIEEERRLLYVGVTRARRQLALSWALSRASGGRRHRRRSRFLYGLIPDDHPVARAPAGRGAAKPRCRICGSPLIGVDALKLRRCSSCPSDLDVDLLERLKSWRSSTAKQQQVPTYVVFTDATLIAIAEHRPADGAALVDIPGIGARKLDRYGEAVLALLTTPPTNPPP
;
A
#
# COMPACT_ATOMS: atom_id res chain seq x y z
N GLY A 1 0.54 -38.97 -12.85
CA GLY A 1 0.45 -38.25 -11.55
C GLY A 1 0.50 -39.25 -10.41
N LEU A 2 0.65 -38.82 -9.14
CA LEU A 2 0.84 -39.74 -7.99
C LEU A 2 -0.22 -40.86 -7.90
N SER A 3 -1.48 -40.57 -8.23
CA SER A 3 -2.56 -41.56 -8.26
C SER A 3 -2.35 -42.66 -9.32
N GLU A 4 -1.80 -42.31 -10.48
CA GLU A 4 -1.49 -43.26 -11.54
C GLU A 4 -0.24 -44.08 -11.16
N GLU A 5 0.80 -43.45 -10.60
CA GLU A 5 2.01 -44.14 -10.12
C GLU A 5 1.71 -45.16 -9.02
N MET A 6 0.86 -44.80 -8.05
CA MET A 6 0.48 -45.73 -6.98
C MET A 6 -0.45 -46.83 -7.49
N ALA A 7 -1.32 -46.54 -8.45
CA ALA A 7 -2.18 -47.55 -9.07
C ALA A 7 -1.39 -48.53 -9.97
N GLU A 8 -0.31 -48.08 -10.60
CA GLU A 8 0.63 -48.94 -11.34
C GLU A 8 1.41 -49.89 -10.41
N GLN A 9 1.70 -49.46 -9.18
CA GLN A 9 2.41 -50.27 -8.19
C GLN A 9 1.48 -51.19 -7.38
N ASP A 10 0.28 -50.72 -7.03
CA ASP A 10 -0.74 -51.45 -6.28
C ASP A 10 -2.14 -50.88 -6.54
N VAL A 11 -2.92 -51.62 -7.34
CA VAL A 11 -4.28 -51.24 -7.77
C VAL A 11 -5.24 -51.04 -6.60
N ASP A 12 -5.00 -51.69 -5.46
CA ASP A 12 -5.85 -51.62 -4.26
C ASP A 12 -5.31 -50.67 -3.18
N THR A 13 -4.50 -49.68 -3.56
CA THR A 13 -3.93 -48.69 -2.63
C THR A 13 -5.04 -48.04 -1.78
N PRO A 14 -5.08 -48.25 -0.45
CA PRO A 14 -6.12 -47.70 0.40
C PRO A 14 -5.94 -46.18 0.62
N LEU A 15 -7.06 -45.45 0.68
CA LEU A 15 -7.09 -43.98 0.81
C LEU A 15 -6.16 -43.39 1.90
N PRO A 16 -6.02 -43.99 3.10
CA PRO A 16 -5.12 -43.48 4.13
C PRO A 16 -3.64 -43.52 3.72
N ARG A 17 -3.22 -44.55 2.96
CA ARG A 17 -1.86 -44.68 2.45
C ARG A 17 -1.57 -43.63 1.39
N PHE A 18 -2.52 -43.40 0.49
CA PHE A 18 -2.45 -42.34 -0.51
C PHE A 18 -2.37 -40.94 0.12
N ALA A 19 -3.17 -40.67 1.15
CA ALA A 19 -3.14 -39.40 1.89
C ALA A 19 -1.80 -39.17 2.63
N ALA A 20 -1.23 -40.22 3.24
CA ALA A 20 0.07 -40.16 3.90
C ALA A 20 1.21 -39.89 2.90
N GLU A 21 1.17 -40.49 1.72
CA GLU A 21 2.13 -40.24 0.64
C GLU A 21 2.03 -38.80 0.10
N LEU A 22 0.80 -38.28 -0.08
CA LEU A 22 0.57 -36.88 -0.44
C LEU A 22 1.14 -35.92 0.60
N ALA A 23 0.89 -36.17 1.89
CA ALA A 23 1.41 -35.36 2.98
C ALA A 23 2.95 -35.40 3.03
N THR A 24 3.53 -36.59 2.87
CA THR A 24 5.00 -36.79 2.84
C THR A 24 5.64 -36.04 1.67
N ARG A 25 5.05 -36.08 0.48
CA ARG A 25 5.55 -35.34 -0.70
C ARG A 25 5.38 -33.83 -0.55
N ALA A 26 4.29 -33.38 0.06
CA ALA A 26 4.05 -31.97 0.36
C ALA A 26 5.08 -31.44 1.37
N ASP A 27 5.32 -32.16 2.47
CA ASP A 27 6.30 -31.80 3.49
C ASP A 27 7.73 -31.82 2.95
N ALA A 28 8.05 -32.83 2.13
CA ALA A 28 9.36 -32.98 1.55
C ALA A 28 9.57 -32.10 0.30
N SER A 29 8.60 -31.25 -0.07
CA SER A 29 8.64 -30.39 -1.27
C SER A 29 9.10 -31.12 -2.54
N HIS A 30 8.83 -32.42 -2.68
CA HIS A 30 9.25 -33.21 -3.84
C HIS A 30 8.33 -32.85 -5.00
N PRO A 31 8.77 -32.03 -5.96
CA PRO A 31 7.92 -31.69 -7.09
C PRO A 31 7.80 -32.95 -7.96
N PRO A 32 6.60 -33.30 -8.45
CA PRO A 32 6.47 -34.37 -9.43
C PRO A 32 7.35 -34.05 -10.65
N THR A 33 8.03 -35.06 -11.21
CA THR A 33 8.92 -34.97 -12.39
C THR A 33 8.19 -34.68 -13.71
N VAL A 34 6.93 -34.22 -13.62
CA VAL A 34 6.08 -33.93 -14.76
C VAL A 34 6.41 -32.54 -15.28
N GLN A 35 6.54 -32.40 -16.60
CA GLN A 35 6.57 -31.11 -17.28
C GLN A 35 5.29 -30.33 -16.91
N GLY A 36 5.41 -29.30 -16.07
CA GLY A 36 4.27 -28.57 -15.53
C GLY A 36 4.61 -27.15 -15.09
N ALA A 37 3.57 -26.34 -14.87
CA ALA A 37 3.74 -24.98 -14.39
C ALA A 37 4.10 -24.97 -12.90
N THR A 38 5.14 -24.22 -12.52
CA THR A 38 5.49 -24.00 -11.11
C THR A 38 4.56 -22.95 -10.50
N LEU A 39 3.84 -23.33 -9.44
CA LEU A 39 3.08 -22.41 -8.60
C LEU A 39 3.89 -22.13 -7.33
N ALA A 40 4.26 -20.87 -7.12
CA ALA A 40 5.03 -20.44 -5.96
C ALA A 40 4.51 -19.11 -5.43
N SER A 41 4.72 -18.87 -4.12
CA SER A 41 4.54 -17.54 -3.54
C SER A 41 5.71 -16.62 -3.96
N LEU A 42 5.51 -15.30 -3.88
CA LEU A 42 6.57 -14.33 -4.17
C LEU A 42 7.82 -14.55 -3.31
N HIS A 43 7.65 -14.94 -2.06
CA HIS A 43 8.75 -15.24 -1.14
C HIS A 43 9.54 -16.48 -1.57
N ALA A 44 8.83 -17.56 -1.94
CA ALA A 44 9.43 -18.82 -2.38
C ALA A 44 10.16 -18.69 -3.73
N ALA A 45 9.83 -17.67 -4.52
CA ALA A 45 10.47 -17.41 -5.80
C ALA A 45 11.86 -16.77 -5.69
N LYS A 46 12.30 -16.37 -4.48
CA LYS A 46 13.59 -15.69 -4.28
C LYS A 46 14.75 -16.58 -4.74
N GLY A 47 15.61 -16.04 -5.61
CA GLY A 47 16.78 -16.75 -6.15
C GLY A 47 16.47 -17.71 -7.31
N LEU A 48 15.20 -17.84 -7.69
CA LEU A 48 14.77 -18.62 -8.86
C LEU A 48 14.46 -17.68 -10.04
N GLU A 49 14.50 -18.21 -11.26
CA GLU A 49 14.18 -17.46 -12.48
C GLU A 49 13.54 -18.38 -13.52
N TRP A 50 12.64 -17.82 -14.33
CA TRP A 50 11.94 -18.52 -15.39
C TRP A 50 11.87 -17.66 -16.66
N ASP A 51 11.73 -18.30 -17.82
CA ASP A 51 11.56 -17.57 -19.08
C ASP A 51 10.25 -16.77 -19.11
N SER A 52 9.19 -17.32 -18.52
CA SER A 52 7.87 -16.70 -18.44
C SER A 52 7.33 -16.74 -17.01
N VAL A 53 6.89 -15.60 -16.49
CA VAL A 53 6.30 -15.47 -15.15
C VAL A 53 4.93 -14.80 -15.23
N PHE A 54 3.97 -15.36 -14.50
CA PHE A 54 2.62 -14.82 -14.35
C PHE A 54 2.41 -14.36 -12.92
N LEU A 55 2.46 -13.05 -12.67
CA LEU A 55 2.10 -12.48 -11.37
C LEU A 55 0.60 -12.23 -11.34
N VAL A 56 -0.10 -13.06 -10.56
CA VAL A 56 -1.56 -13.06 -10.48
C VAL A 56 -2.06 -12.42 -9.20
N GLY A 57 -3.26 -11.82 -9.26
CA GLY A 57 -3.95 -11.30 -8.08
C GLY A 57 -3.40 -9.97 -7.55
N LEU A 58 -2.82 -9.13 -8.41
CA LEU A 58 -2.26 -7.82 -8.08
C LEU A 58 -3.36 -6.79 -7.76
N VAL A 59 -3.93 -6.90 -6.58
CA VAL A 59 -5.09 -6.14 -6.08
C VAL A 59 -4.71 -5.47 -4.77
N ASP A 60 -5.15 -4.21 -4.59
CA ASP A 60 -4.99 -3.50 -3.31
C ASP A 60 -5.66 -4.30 -2.18
N GLY A 61 -4.91 -4.53 -1.11
CA GLY A 61 -5.29 -5.36 0.02
C GLY A 61 -4.81 -6.81 -0.06
N THR A 62 -4.33 -7.26 -1.23
CA THR A 62 -3.54 -8.50 -1.37
C THR A 62 -2.07 -8.19 -1.56
N LEU A 63 -1.74 -7.23 -2.44
CA LEU A 63 -0.39 -6.74 -2.65
C LEU A 63 -0.47 -5.25 -3.04
N PRO A 64 -0.19 -4.31 -2.11
CA PRO A 64 0.22 -4.56 -0.73
C PRO A 64 -0.90 -5.21 0.11
N ILE A 65 -0.52 -6.04 1.07
CA ILE A 65 -1.47 -6.58 2.06
C ILE A 65 -2.10 -5.46 2.89
N GLN A 66 -3.38 -5.60 3.26
CA GLN A 66 -4.10 -4.57 4.05
C GLN A 66 -3.40 -4.21 5.36
N HIS A 67 -2.66 -5.14 5.97
CA HIS A 67 -1.96 -4.90 7.23
C HIS A 67 -0.76 -3.94 7.08
N ALA A 68 -0.21 -3.79 5.87
CA ALA A 68 0.86 -2.86 5.59
C ALA A 68 0.37 -1.40 5.49
N ASP A 69 -0.94 -1.17 5.27
CA ASP A 69 -1.47 0.18 5.12
C ASP A 69 -1.28 1.03 6.39
N GLY A 70 -0.75 2.23 6.19
CA GLY A 70 -0.43 3.21 7.25
C GLY A 70 0.97 3.07 7.85
N ASP A 71 1.77 2.11 7.37
CA ASP A 71 3.18 1.92 7.74
C ASP A 71 4.05 1.89 6.47
N ASP A 72 4.73 3.01 6.20
CA ASP A 72 5.52 3.18 4.98
C ASP A 72 6.66 2.14 4.86
N ALA A 73 7.23 1.70 5.98
CA ALA A 73 8.29 0.69 5.97
C ALA A 73 7.76 -0.67 5.52
N LYS A 74 6.56 -1.05 5.98
CA LYS A 74 5.87 -2.27 5.52
C LYS A 74 5.43 -2.16 4.07
N ILE A 75 4.93 -0.99 3.65
CA ILE A 75 4.58 -0.76 2.23
C ILE A 75 5.79 -0.90 1.33
N GLU A 76 6.95 -0.38 1.75
CA GLU A 76 8.18 -0.50 0.98
C GLU A 76 8.70 -1.95 0.94
N GLU A 77 8.50 -2.73 2.00
CA GLU A 77 8.78 -4.17 1.96
C GLU A 77 7.88 -4.91 0.96
N GLU A 78 6.58 -4.62 0.93
CA GLU A 78 5.65 -5.18 -0.05
C GLU A 78 6.02 -4.76 -1.49
N ARG A 79 6.54 -3.55 -1.67
CA ARG A 79 7.08 -3.09 -2.97
C ARG A 79 8.32 -3.89 -3.36
N ARG A 80 9.22 -4.17 -2.42
CA ARG A 80 10.37 -5.06 -2.65
C ARG A 80 9.92 -6.47 -3.02
N LEU A 81 8.86 -7.00 -2.43
CA LEU A 81 8.29 -8.29 -2.82
C LEU A 81 7.80 -8.31 -4.26
N LEU A 82 7.09 -7.24 -4.70
CA LEU A 82 6.71 -7.12 -6.10
C LEU A 82 7.94 -7.06 -7.01
N TYR A 83 8.96 -6.27 -6.65
CA TYR A 83 10.20 -6.16 -7.41
C TYR A 83 10.91 -7.53 -7.55
N VAL A 84 10.97 -8.32 -6.48
CA VAL A 84 11.49 -9.69 -6.52
C VAL A 84 10.70 -10.50 -7.55
N GLY A 85 9.36 -10.49 -7.49
CA GLY A 85 8.51 -11.19 -8.45
C GLY A 85 8.74 -10.80 -9.91
N VAL A 86 8.81 -9.49 -10.17
CA VAL A 86 9.06 -8.92 -11.52
C VAL A 86 10.39 -9.41 -12.07
N THR A 87 11.45 -9.38 -11.24
CA THR A 87 12.81 -9.77 -11.65
C THR A 87 13.01 -11.27 -11.78
N ARG A 88 12.02 -12.13 -11.47
CA ARG A 88 12.12 -13.57 -11.73
C ARG A 88 11.90 -13.91 -13.20
N ALA A 89 11.34 -12.98 -13.98
CA ALA A 89 11.05 -13.16 -15.40
C ALA A 89 12.26 -12.80 -16.27
N ARG A 90 12.73 -13.74 -17.10
CA ARG A 90 13.83 -13.48 -18.04
C ARG A 90 13.38 -12.89 -19.37
N ARG A 91 12.23 -13.32 -19.89
CA ARG A 91 11.76 -12.93 -21.23
C ARG A 91 10.36 -12.35 -21.21
N GLN A 92 9.43 -12.98 -20.50
CA GLN A 92 8.02 -12.58 -20.49
C GLN A 92 7.49 -12.45 -19.07
N LEU A 93 6.81 -11.34 -18.82
CA LEU A 93 6.12 -11.06 -17.57
C LEU A 93 4.67 -10.71 -17.88
N ALA A 94 3.75 -11.50 -17.33
CA ALA A 94 2.32 -11.22 -17.38
C ALA A 94 1.82 -10.82 -15.99
N LEU A 95 1.09 -9.71 -15.93
CA LEU A 95 0.54 -9.16 -14.70
C LEU A 95 -0.99 -9.22 -14.77
N SER A 96 -1.66 -9.71 -13.73
CA SER A 96 -3.13 -9.78 -13.70
C SER A 96 -3.74 -9.40 -12.36
N TRP A 97 -4.97 -8.89 -12.40
CA TRP A 97 -5.77 -8.50 -11.25
C TRP A 97 -7.25 -8.79 -11.49
N ALA A 98 -7.99 -9.07 -10.41
CA ALA A 98 -9.42 -9.36 -10.48
C ALA A 98 -10.23 -8.15 -10.01
N LEU A 99 -11.35 -7.85 -10.70
CA LEU A 99 -12.28 -6.78 -10.33
C LEU A 99 -13.27 -7.22 -9.23
N SER A 100 -13.43 -8.52 -9.01
CA SER A 100 -14.31 -9.15 -8.01
C SER A 100 -13.63 -10.41 -7.44
N ARG A 101 -14.03 -10.85 -6.23
CA ARG A 101 -13.57 -12.15 -5.68
C ARG A 101 -14.28 -13.34 -6.32
N ALA A 102 -15.58 -13.25 -6.46
CA ALA A 102 -16.40 -14.28 -7.09
C ALA A 102 -16.72 -13.92 -8.54
N SER A 103 -16.96 -14.94 -9.37
CA SER A 103 -17.51 -14.75 -10.71
C SER A 103 -18.89 -14.09 -10.62
N GLY A 104 -19.17 -13.10 -11.47
CA GLY A 104 -20.42 -12.32 -11.42
C GLY A 104 -20.59 -11.41 -10.19
N GLY A 105 -19.62 -11.42 -9.26
CA GLY A 105 -19.66 -10.61 -8.05
C GLY A 105 -19.50 -9.11 -8.32
N ARG A 106 -19.93 -8.30 -7.35
CA ARG A 106 -19.85 -6.84 -7.44
C ARG A 106 -18.39 -6.37 -7.53
N ARG A 107 -18.09 -5.50 -8.50
CA ARG A 107 -16.73 -5.08 -8.86
C ARG A 107 -16.17 -4.01 -7.92
N HIS A 108 -15.74 -4.41 -6.73
CA HIS A 108 -15.18 -3.50 -5.72
C HIS A 108 -13.65 -3.57 -5.58
N ARG A 109 -12.99 -4.53 -6.21
CA ARG A 109 -11.53 -4.67 -6.10
C ARG A 109 -10.83 -3.63 -6.95
N ARG A 110 -9.82 -2.99 -6.37
CA ARG A 110 -8.95 -2.04 -7.05
C ARG A 110 -7.65 -2.74 -7.40
N ARG A 111 -7.13 -2.49 -8.61
CA ARG A 111 -5.80 -2.96 -9.00
C ARG A 111 -4.75 -2.46 -7.99
N SER A 112 -3.68 -3.21 -7.79
CA SER A 112 -2.59 -2.82 -6.90
C SER A 112 -2.07 -1.43 -7.23
N ARG A 113 -1.90 -0.58 -6.21
CA ARG A 113 -1.30 0.76 -6.35
C ARG A 113 0.14 0.72 -6.87
N PHE A 114 0.84 -0.39 -6.73
CA PHE A 114 2.21 -0.54 -7.25
C PHE A 114 2.28 -0.62 -8.77
N LEU A 115 1.15 -0.86 -9.45
CA LEU A 115 1.07 -0.85 -10.92
C LEU A 115 0.90 0.56 -11.50
N TYR A 116 0.68 1.57 -10.67
CA TYR A 116 0.48 2.93 -11.15
C TYR A 116 1.81 3.50 -11.66
N GLY A 117 1.81 4.02 -12.89
CA GLY A 117 3.01 4.53 -13.55
C GLY A 117 3.91 3.45 -14.18
N LEU A 118 3.66 2.16 -13.96
CA LEU A 118 4.35 1.06 -14.65
C LEU A 118 3.72 0.73 -16.01
N ILE A 119 2.45 1.07 -16.18
CA ILE A 119 1.69 0.81 -17.40
C ILE A 119 1.72 2.09 -18.25
N PRO A 120 2.19 2.03 -19.51
CA PRO A 120 2.15 3.17 -20.43
C PRO A 120 0.75 3.75 -20.56
N ASP A 121 0.61 5.08 -20.61
CA ASP A 121 -0.69 5.77 -20.60
C ASP A 121 -1.61 5.41 -21.77
N ASP A 122 -1.02 4.97 -22.88
CA ASP A 122 -1.70 4.52 -24.11
C ASP A 122 -2.19 3.06 -24.04
N HIS A 123 -1.75 2.29 -23.05
CA HIS A 123 -2.15 0.88 -22.92
C HIS A 123 -3.63 0.78 -22.51
N PRO A 124 -4.44 -0.12 -23.11
CA PRO A 124 -5.89 -0.22 -22.86
C PRO A 124 -6.26 -0.44 -21.39
N VAL A 125 -5.36 -1.05 -20.60
CA VAL A 125 -5.52 -1.30 -19.16
C VAL A 125 -4.94 -0.20 -18.25
N ALA A 126 -4.19 0.76 -18.81
CA ALA A 126 -3.67 1.92 -18.07
C ALA A 126 -4.83 2.79 -17.57
N ARG A 127 -5.88 2.88 -18.40
CA ARG A 127 -7.21 3.35 -18.04
C ARG A 127 -7.76 2.46 -16.94
N ALA A 128 -7.47 2.80 -15.69
CA ALA A 128 -8.34 2.40 -14.59
C ALA A 128 -9.78 2.73 -15.04
N PRO A 129 -10.77 1.83 -14.83
CA PRO A 129 -12.14 2.23 -15.06
C PRO A 129 -12.31 3.51 -14.26
N ALA A 130 -12.61 4.60 -14.95
CA ALA A 130 -12.89 5.87 -14.32
C ALA A 130 -13.97 5.55 -13.28
N GLY A 131 -13.55 5.47 -12.02
CA GLY A 131 -14.49 5.45 -10.92
C GLY A 131 -15.35 6.66 -11.18
N ARG A 132 -16.67 6.44 -11.30
CA ARG A 132 -17.68 7.49 -11.46
C ARG A 132 -17.21 8.72 -10.70
N GLY A 133 -17.04 9.82 -11.43
CA GLY A 133 -16.16 10.93 -11.08
C GLY A 133 -16.12 11.24 -9.58
N ALA A 134 -15.01 10.89 -8.93
CA ALA A 134 -14.57 11.71 -7.82
C ALA A 134 -14.25 13.08 -8.43
N ALA A 135 -14.99 14.12 -8.01
CA ALA A 135 -14.73 15.48 -8.45
C ALA A 135 -13.21 15.73 -8.35
N LYS A 136 -12.58 16.23 -9.43
CA LYS A 136 -11.16 16.56 -9.40
C LYS A 136 -10.93 17.46 -8.18
N PRO A 137 -10.02 17.11 -7.27
CA PRO A 137 -9.82 17.87 -6.04
C PRO A 137 -9.54 19.32 -6.40
N ARG A 138 -10.30 20.23 -5.79
CA ARG A 138 -10.28 21.66 -6.09
C ARG A 138 -9.54 22.41 -5.00
N CYS A 139 -8.88 23.49 -5.40
CA CYS A 139 -8.29 24.43 -4.47
C CYS A 139 -9.37 24.96 -3.53
N ARG A 140 -9.13 24.89 -2.22
CA ARG A 140 -10.07 25.41 -1.21
C ARG A 140 -10.28 26.92 -1.30
N ILE A 141 -9.33 27.65 -1.89
CA ILE A 141 -9.34 29.11 -1.98
C ILE A 141 -10.03 29.58 -3.27
N CYS A 142 -9.54 29.13 -4.44
CA CYS A 142 -10.02 29.63 -5.74
C CYS A 142 -10.88 28.63 -6.53
N GLY A 143 -11.07 27.40 -6.04
CA GLY A 143 -11.86 26.38 -6.73
C GLY A 143 -11.20 25.78 -7.97
N SER A 144 -10.01 26.21 -8.37
CA SER A 144 -9.28 25.67 -9.51
C SER A 144 -8.88 24.21 -9.31
N PRO A 145 -8.81 23.38 -10.37
CA PRO A 145 -8.35 22.00 -10.26
C PRO A 145 -6.91 21.94 -9.72
N LEU A 146 -6.68 21.09 -8.73
CA LEU A 146 -5.34 20.86 -8.18
C LEU A 146 -4.59 19.87 -9.07
N ILE A 147 -3.38 20.25 -9.44
CA ILE A 147 -2.47 19.46 -10.27
C ILE A 147 -1.14 19.37 -9.53
N GLY A 148 -0.61 18.15 -9.42
CA GLY A 148 0.64 17.89 -8.70
C GLY A 148 0.43 17.49 -7.23
N VAL A 149 1.38 16.70 -6.72
CA VAL A 149 1.31 16.07 -5.39
C VAL A 149 1.27 17.08 -4.25
N ASP A 150 1.97 18.21 -4.38
CA ASP A 150 2.01 19.23 -3.33
C ASP A 150 0.71 20.01 -3.26
N ALA A 151 0.15 20.39 -4.42
CA ALA A 151 -1.14 21.07 -4.48
C ALA A 151 -2.28 20.19 -3.93
N LEU A 152 -2.21 18.87 -4.17
CA LEU A 152 -3.12 17.87 -3.60
C LEU A 152 -3.00 17.76 -2.08
N LYS A 153 -1.77 17.69 -1.55
CA LYS A 153 -1.51 17.59 -0.11
C LYS A 153 -1.94 18.86 0.64
N LEU A 154 -1.72 20.02 0.04
CA LEU A 154 -2.04 21.33 0.61
C LEU A 154 -3.50 21.76 0.33
N ARG A 155 -4.26 20.99 -0.45
CA ARG A 155 -5.57 21.37 -1.02
C ARG A 155 -5.61 22.82 -1.56
N ARG A 156 -4.48 23.33 -2.07
CA ARG A 156 -4.29 24.71 -2.54
C ARG A 156 -3.37 24.73 -3.75
N CYS A 157 -3.68 25.55 -4.77
CA CYS A 157 -2.76 25.77 -5.89
C CYS A 157 -1.61 26.69 -5.50
N SER A 158 -0.49 26.60 -6.22
CA SER A 158 0.72 27.40 -5.98
C SER A 158 0.50 28.92 -6.09
N SER A 159 -0.53 29.35 -6.82
CA SER A 159 -0.88 30.76 -7.03
C SER A 159 -1.79 31.36 -5.96
N CYS A 160 -2.29 30.57 -5.01
CA CYS A 160 -3.13 31.09 -3.93
C CYS A 160 -2.30 31.41 -2.68
N PRO A 161 -2.70 32.41 -1.87
CA PRO A 161 -1.97 32.83 -0.68
C PRO A 161 -1.72 31.70 0.32
N SER A 162 -0.61 31.82 1.06
CA SER A 162 -0.28 30.90 2.13
C SER A 162 -0.43 31.50 3.51
N ASP A 163 -1.39 30.95 4.26
CA ASP A 163 -1.60 31.22 5.68
C ASP A 163 -0.78 30.27 6.57
N LEU A 164 0.35 29.78 6.06
CA LEU A 164 1.25 28.90 6.78
C LEU A 164 1.72 29.58 8.06
N ASP A 165 1.33 29.00 9.19
CA ASP A 165 1.81 29.40 10.50
C ASP A 165 3.20 28.79 10.74
N VAL A 166 4.24 29.59 10.57
CA VAL A 166 5.63 29.15 10.70
C VAL A 166 5.94 28.73 12.14
N ASP A 167 5.40 29.44 13.13
CA ASP A 167 5.63 29.15 14.55
C ASP A 167 4.94 27.86 14.97
N LEU A 168 3.72 27.62 14.50
CA LEU A 168 3.03 26.34 14.67
C LEU A 168 3.77 25.20 13.96
N LEU A 169 4.28 25.41 12.75
CA LEU A 169 5.03 24.40 12.02
C LEU A 169 6.29 23.97 12.79
N GLU A 170 7.03 24.92 13.36
CA GLU A 170 8.20 24.62 14.19
C GLU A 170 7.83 23.88 15.48
N ARG A 171 6.74 24.27 16.15
CA ARG A 171 6.23 23.52 17.32
C ARG A 171 5.82 22.10 16.96
N LEU A 172 5.15 21.90 15.83
CA LEU A 172 4.78 20.58 15.32
C LEU A 172 6.01 19.72 14.99
N LYS A 173 7.06 20.29 14.37
CA LYS A 173 8.31 19.59 14.08
C LYS A 173 9.04 19.19 15.37
N SER A 174 9.09 20.09 16.35
CA SER A 174 9.72 19.85 17.66
C SER A 174 8.99 18.73 18.41
N TRP A 175 7.66 18.82 18.51
CA TRP A 175 6.84 17.77 19.12
C TRP A 175 7.00 16.43 18.41
N ARG A 176 7.00 16.40 17.07
CA ARG A 176 7.21 15.19 16.28
C ARG A 176 8.57 14.56 16.58
N SER A 177 9.62 15.37 16.66
CA SER A 177 10.97 14.90 16.97
C SER A 177 11.04 14.24 18.35
N SER A 178 10.46 14.87 19.37
CA SER A 178 10.39 14.33 20.73
C SER A 178 9.57 13.04 20.80
N THR A 179 8.40 13.02 20.14
CA THR A 179 7.52 11.84 20.09
C THR A 179 8.18 10.66 19.39
N ALA A 180 8.86 10.92 18.26
CA ALA A 180 9.58 9.91 17.50
C ALA A 180 10.74 9.31 18.31
N LYS A 181 11.50 10.15 19.03
CA LYS A 181 12.54 9.69 19.97
C LYS A 181 11.97 8.81 21.09
N GLN A 182 10.88 9.24 21.71
CA GLN A 182 10.23 8.48 22.78
C GLN A 182 9.72 7.11 22.30
N GLN A 183 9.22 7.05 21.07
CA GLN A 183 8.72 5.82 20.45
C GLN A 183 9.82 5.01 19.75
N GLN A 184 11.07 5.49 19.73
CA GLN A 184 12.21 4.90 19.02
C GLN A 184 11.91 4.60 17.53
N VAL A 185 11.16 5.49 16.88
CA VAL A 185 10.86 5.40 15.45
C VAL A 185 11.39 6.62 14.70
N PRO A 186 11.67 6.53 13.40
CA PRO A 186 11.95 7.69 12.58
C PRO A 186 10.80 8.73 12.60
N THR A 187 11.12 10.02 12.48
CA THR A 187 10.15 11.12 12.59
C THR A 187 8.99 11.02 11.59
N TYR A 188 9.25 10.56 10.37
CA TYR A 188 8.23 10.42 9.33
C TYR A 188 7.13 9.40 9.67
N VAL A 189 7.41 8.44 10.57
CA VAL A 189 6.43 7.45 11.05
C VAL A 189 5.30 8.14 11.83
N VAL A 190 5.65 9.15 12.63
CA VAL A 190 4.67 9.99 13.35
C VAL A 190 3.91 10.83 12.31
N PHE A 191 4.58 11.75 11.63
CA PHE A 191 4.02 12.51 10.50
C PHE A 191 5.11 12.93 9.49
N THR A 192 4.75 12.98 8.21
CA THR A 192 5.63 13.56 7.18
C THR A 192 5.67 15.09 7.27
N ASP A 193 6.73 15.71 6.74
CA ASP A 193 6.82 17.18 6.68
C ASP A 193 5.63 17.80 5.94
N ALA A 194 5.20 17.17 4.85
CA ALA A 194 4.04 17.64 4.09
C ALA A 194 2.74 17.62 4.91
N THR A 195 2.56 16.63 5.79
CA THR A 195 1.40 16.57 6.69
C THR A 195 1.49 17.66 7.76
N LEU A 196 2.67 17.93 8.32
CA LEU A 196 2.84 19.03 9.30
C LEU A 196 2.59 20.40 8.68
N ILE A 197 3.09 20.63 7.46
CA ILE A 197 2.82 21.85 6.68
C ILE A 197 1.33 21.99 6.44
N ALA A 198 0.64 20.92 6.03
CA ALA A 198 -0.80 20.95 5.83
C ALA A 198 -1.57 21.27 7.13
N ILE A 199 -1.18 20.70 8.28
CA ILE A 199 -1.77 21.05 9.59
C ILE A 199 -1.55 22.53 9.91
N ALA A 200 -0.33 23.03 9.74
CA ALA A 200 0.01 24.43 10.02
C ALA A 200 -0.71 25.44 9.10
N GLU A 201 -1.00 25.05 7.86
CA GLU A 201 -1.79 25.85 6.92
C GLU A 201 -3.31 25.74 7.14
N HIS A 202 -3.81 24.61 7.66
CA HIS A 202 -5.26 24.37 7.79
C HIS A 202 -5.81 24.69 9.18
N ARG A 203 -4.97 24.61 10.21
CA ARG A 203 -5.32 24.84 11.63
C ARG A 203 -6.66 24.17 12.01
N PRO A 204 -6.78 22.84 11.84
CA PRO A 204 -8.04 22.13 12.06
C PRO A 204 -8.53 22.29 13.50
N ALA A 205 -9.82 22.58 13.69
CA ALA A 205 -10.39 22.83 15.01
C ALA A 205 -10.74 21.54 15.77
N ASP A 206 -10.88 20.41 15.07
CA ASP A 206 -11.30 19.15 15.65
C ASP A 206 -10.69 17.92 14.93
N GLY A 207 -10.99 16.74 15.48
CA GLY A 207 -10.51 15.48 14.91
C GLY A 207 -11.07 15.17 13.52
N ALA A 208 -12.29 15.63 13.21
CA ALA A 208 -12.89 15.42 11.90
C ALA A 208 -12.12 16.21 10.82
N ALA A 209 -11.78 17.47 11.10
CA ALA A 209 -10.97 18.32 10.24
C ALA A 209 -9.53 17.81 10.11
N LEU A 210 -8.97 17.14 11.12
CA LEU A 210 -7.68 16.47 11.02
C LEU A 210 -7.70 15.30 10.03
N VAL A 211 -8.74 14.47 10.03
CA VAL A 211 -8.86 13.33 9.09
C VAL A 211 -8.94 13.79 7.64
N ASP A 212 -9.44 15.00 7.40
CA ASP A 212 -9.47 15.60 6.07
C ASP A 212 -8.07 15.94 5.52
N ILE A 213 -7.04 15.98 6.37
CA ILE A 213 -5.66 16.25 5.97
C ILE A 213 -4.99 14.98 5.42
N PRO A 214 -4.45 15.02 4.19
CA PRO A 214 -3.75 13.88 3.61
C PRO A 214 -2.61 13.35 4.50
N GLY A 215 -2.67 12.06 4.82
CA GLY A 215 -1.70 11.39 5.69
C GLY A 215 -2.16 11.20 7.14
N ILE A 216 -3.36 11.68 7.51
CA ILE A 216 -3.97 11.46 8.82
C ILE A 216 -5.15 10.48 8.69
N GLY A 217 -4.87 9.19 8.86
CA GLY A 217 -5.91 8.16 8.94
C GLY A 217 -6.41 7.94 10.37
N ALA A 218 -7.49 7.17 10.53
CA ALA A 218 -8.11 6.88 11.82
C ALA A 218 -7.10 6.45 12.91
N ARG A 219 -6.17 5.54 12.59
CA ARG A 219 -5.13 5.09 13.53
C ARG A 219 -4.20 6.22 14.01
N LYS A 220 -3.85 7.16 13.13
CA LYS A 220 -3.00 8.31 13.49
C LYS A 220 -3.79 9.35 14.27
N LEU A 221 -5.08 9.54 13.94
CA LEU A 221 -5.98 10.36 14.75
C LEU A 221 -6.09 9.81 16.16
N ASP A 222 -6.35 8.52 16.32
CA ASP A 222 -6.49 7.88 17.64
C ASP A 222 -5.21 8.00 18.48
N ARG A 223 -4.04 7.87 17.83
CA ARG A 223 -2.75 7.87 18.53
C ARG A 223 -2.17 9.26 18.80
N TYR A 224 -2.41 10.23 17.92
CA TYR A 224 -1.72 11.53 17.93
C TYR A 224 -2.66 12.73 17.89
N GLY A 225 -3.95 12.55 17.61
CA GLY A 225 -4.91 13.62 17.36
C GLY A 225 -5.05 14.59 18.54
N GLU A 226 -5.17 14.07 19.76
CA GLU A 226 -5.30 14.88 20.96
C GLU A 226 -4.08 15.80 21.17
N ALA A 227 -2.86 15.25 21.03
CA ALA A 227 -1.62 16.01 21.18
C ALA A 227 -1.48 17.10 20.10
N VAL A 228 -1.88 16.80 18.86
CA VAL A 228 -1.86 17.78 17.76
C VAL A 228 -2.88 18.89 17.99
N LEU A 229 -4.10 18.56 18.42
CA LEU A 229 -5.14 19.55 18.75
C LEU A 229 -4.70 20.44 19.92
N ALA A 230 -4.04 19.87 20.93
CA ALA A 230 -3.48 20.66 22.03
C ALA A 230 -2.47 21.71 21.52
N LEU A 231 -1.56 21.34 20.61
CA LEU A 231 -0.60 22.27 20.01
C LEU A 231 -1.27 23.39 19.20
N LEU A 232 -2.41 23.10 18.57
CA LEU A 232 -3.20 24.10 17.83
C LEU A 232 -3.87 25.13 18.74
N THR A 233 -4.23 24.73 19.96
CA THR A 233 -4.85 25.62 20.96
C THR A 233 -3.85 26.38 21.84
N THR A 234 -2.58 25.95 21.86
CA THR A 234 -1.56 26.59 22.71
C THR A 234 -1.03 27.87 22.03
N PRO A 235 -1.07 29.04 22.68
CA PRO A 235 -0.48 30.26 22.12
C PRO A 235 1.05 30.17 22.06
N PRO A 236 1.73 30.93 21.16
CA PRO A 236 3.19 30.96 21.11
C PRO A 236 3.74 31.51 22.43
N THR A 237 4.64 30.76 23.06
CA THR A 237 5.37 31.21 24.24
C THR A 237 6.36 32.30 23.82
N ASN A 238 5.95 33.57 23.87
CA ASN A 238 6.89 34.69 23.73
C ASN A 238 7.93 34.61 24.87
N PRO A 239 9.24 34.69 24.60
CA PRO A 239 10.20 34.96 25.66
C PRO A 239 9.93 36.36 26.24
N PRO A 240 10.04 36.57 27.56
CA PRO A 240 9.92 37.91 28.14
C PRO A 240 11.05 38.82 27.62
N PRO A 241 10.81 40.15 27.55
CA PRO A 241 11.79 41.13 27.10
C PRO A 241 13.05 41.17 27.97
#